data_AF-A0A8H7JF10-F1
#
_entry.id   AF-A0A8H7JF10-F1
#
_cell.length_a   1.000
_cell.length_b   1.000
_cell.length_c   1.000
_cell.angle_alpha   90.00
_cell.angle_beta   90.00
_cell.angle_gamma   90.00
#
_symmetry.space_group_name_H-M   'P 1'
#
loop_
_entity.id
_entity.type
_entity.pdbx_description
1 polymer ?
#
loop_
_entity_poly.entity_id
_entity_poly.type
_entity_poly.pdbx_seq_one_letter_code
_entity_poly.pdbx_strand_id
1 'polypeptide(L)'
;MSTENLIRITVHANRNTNISEEEYHKHWAEKHAPLVSAWLQRHGVVKYTQYHTTNAHKSLTSQNTLSYDGMADFYVRKYGDFEKAYEDPYYKDVVKPDEEYLFDVESMRVMVGTETCVIEDGEIVKGRGQNWYYLESKNIVSVFQLIILLPRLQPLLQNIMFDTWFSYKLAPDGDLEDGCHPEEAQALKDYLRQKTTTAEAAQAITRPTVTAENPREDFARLWGFLMDALMELPRQYIEALIALLRAIEDLPTPELTATASNEPVVELWRGLPGFGHLWSDMCRTGNWRNMVGVFSSPEHDALQDEYIRHAEIEARLVAADLAGIPLDWGYEAVADALESRTATLGFDIPAAAEWLVHCGERFRQGARNKEKSWGLVPHSRECVASIPLDLWKEPVDQEMSLERWMFWRARLEELHMKSMAVKDAVERALNAMYMEELVEMDGNDNNI
;
A
#
# COMPACT_ATOMS: atom_id res chain seq x y z
N MET A 1 16.87 -34.11 8.15
CA MET A 1 17.14 -32.66 8.28
C MET A 1 15.89 -31.94 7.80
N SER A 2 15.36 -31.02 8.60
CA SER A 2 14.04 -30.44 8.35
C SER A 2 14.08 -29.60 7.08
N THR A 3 13.38 -30.05 6.03
CA THR A 3 13.19 -29.32 4.78
C THR A 3 12.11 -28.24 4.89
N GLU A 4 11.57 -28.02 6.09
CA GLU A 4 10.45 -27.12 6.35
C GLU A 4 10.88 -25.65 6.18
N ASN A 5 10.16 -24.91 5.33
CA ASN A 5 10.36 -23.47 5.16
C ASN A 5 9.76 -22.74 6.37
N LEU A 6 10.59 -22.47 7.38
CA LEU A 6 10.20 -21.73 8.57
C LEU A 6 10.48 -20.23 8.38
N ILE A 7 9.61 -19.41 8.96
CA ILE A 7 9.84 -17.97 9.10
C ILE A 7 10.74 -17.78 10.32
N ARG A 8 11.87 -17.11 10.11
CA ARG A 8 12.81 -16.70 11.16
C ARG A 8 12.55 -15.24 11.52
N ILE A 9 12.32 -14.99 12.80
CA ILE A 9 12.27 -13.66 13.40
C ILE A 9 13.54 -13.50 14.23
N THR A 10 14.35 -12.48 13.93
CA THR A 10 15.56 -12.14 14.68
C THR A 10 15.36 -10.81 15.38
N VAL A 11 15.39 -10.81 16.71
CA VAL A 11 15.38 -9.60 17.53
C VAL A 11 16.82 -9.25 17.90
N HIS A 12 17.28 -8.09 17.47
CA HIS A 12 18.54 -7.48 17.86
C HIS A 12 18.33 -6.67 19.14
N ALA A 13 19.02 -7.05 20.21
CA ALA A 13 18.79 -6.51 21.55
C ALA A 13 20.02 -5.79 22.10
N ASN A 14 19.80 -4.60 22.67
CA ASN A 14 20.77 -3.97 23.57
C ASN A 14 20.35 -4.24 25.01
N ARG A 15 21.33 -4.38 25.90
CA ARG A 15 21.07 -4.54 27.33
C ARG A 15 20.50 -3.24 27.90
N ASN A 16 19.64 -3.37 28.90
CA ASN A 16 19.24 -2.23 29.70
C ASN A 16 20.49 -1.57 30.30
N THR A 17 20.65 -0.25 30.15
CA THR A 17 21.86 0.47 30.56
C THR A 17 22.09 0.44 32.08
N ASN A 18 21.06 0.09 32.85
CA ASN A 18 21.11 -0.01 34.32
C ASN A 18 21.70 -1.32 34.84
N ILE A 19 21.87 -2.35 33.99
CA ILE A 19 22.43 -3.65 34.38
C ILE A 19 23.77 -3.89 33.70
N SER A 20 24.65 -4.67 34.32
CA SER A 20 25.96 -5.00 33.74
C SER A 20 25.86 -5.97 32.55
N GLU A 21 26.91 -6.06 31.72
CA GLU A 21 26.99 -7.04 30.63
C GLU A 21 26.91 -8.49 31.16
N GLU A 22 27.63 -8.79 32.25
CA GLU A 22 27.60 -10.12 32.88
C GLU A 22 26.20 -10.47 33.36
N GLU A 23 25.57 -9.54 34.07
CA GLU A 23 24.21 -9.70 34.57
C GLU A 23 23.20 -9.90 33.44
N TYR A 24 23.30 -9.10 32.37
CA TYR A 24 22.46 -9.25 31.18
C TYR A 24 22.53 -10.66 30.60
N HIS A 25 23.72 -11.13 30.26
CA HIS A 25 23.85 -12.45 29.63
C HIS A 25 23.46 -13.58 30.56
N LYS A 26 23.81 -13.47 31.84
CA LYS A 26 23.45 -14.49 32.84
C LYS A 26 21.93 -14.54 33.05
N HIS A 27 21.29 -13.40 33.25
CA HIS A 27 19.83 -13.33 33.43
C HIS A 27 19.10 -13.80 32.17
N TRP A 28 19.58 -13.43 30.98
CA TRP A 28 18.94 -13.84 29.73
C TRP A 28 18.94 -15.36 29.55
N ALA A 29 20.06 -16.02 29.84
CA ALA A 29 20.20 -17.48 29.71
C ALA A 29 19.55 -18.25 30.86
N GLU A 30 19.77 -17.83 32.11
CA GLU A 30 19.43 -18.62 33.29
C GLU A 30 18.06 -18.31 33.88
N LYS A 31 17.51 -17.12 33.62
CA LYS A 31 16.21 -16.68 34.17
C LYS A 31 15.18 -16.44 33.09
N HIS A 32 15.50 -15.63 32.07
CA HIS A 32 14.56 -15.30 31.01
C HIS A 32 14.25 -16.54 30.15
N ALA A 33 15.27 -17.30 29.73
CA ALA A 33 15.04 -18.47 28.86
C ALA A 33 14.07 -19.50 29.47
N PRO A 34 14.24 -19.95 30.73
CA PRO A 34 13.26 -20.86 31.35
C PRO A 34 11.87 -20.24 31.53
N LEU A 35 11.80 -18.93 31.79
CA LEU A 35 10.54 -18.19 31.96
C LEU A 35 9.71 -18.20 30.67
N VAL A 36 10.35 -17.98 29.52
CA VAL A 36 9.63 -17.87 28.23
C VAL A 36 9.47 -19.19 27.49
N SER A 37 10.30 -20.21 27.72
CA SER A 37 10.38 -21.41 26.87
C SER A 37 9.03 -22.14 26.69
N ALA A 38 8.31 -22.40 27.78
CA ALA A 38 7.01 -23.09 27.71
C ALA A 38 5.91 -22.19 27.09
N TRP A 39 6.01 -20.88 27.28
CA TRP A 39 5.11 -19.90 26.68
C TRP A 39 5.34 -19.77 25.17
N LEU A 40 6.59 -19.67 24.71
CA LEU A 40 6.95 -19.65 23.29
C LEU A 40 6.48 -20.94 22.59
N GLN A 41 6.72 -22.09 23.22
CA GLN A 41 6.33 -23.38 22.65
C GLN A 41 4.81 -23.50 22.44
N ARG A 42 3.99 -23.07 23.42
CA ARG A 42 2.52 -23.11 23.27
C ARG A 42 1.99 -22.18 22.17
N HIS A 43 2.75 -21.13 21.84
CA HIS A 43 2.43 -20.16 20.79
C HIS A 43 3.12 -20.47 19.45
N GLY A 44 3.48 -21.74 19.21
CA GLY A 44 3.89 -22.20 17.88
C GLY A 44 5.34 -21.91 17.50
N VAL A 45 6.15 -21.41 18.43
CA VAL A 45 7.61 -21.30 18.23
C VAL A 45 8.22 -22.70 18.24
N VAL A 46 8.82 -23.08 17.12
CA VAL A 46 9.43 -24.42 16.94
C VAL A 46 10.92 -24.45 17.27
N LYS A 47 11.58 -23.29 17.26
CA LYS A 47 12.97 -23.10 17.69
C LYS A 47 13.14 -21.69 18.24
N TYR A 48 13.80 -21.59 19.39
CA TYR A 48 14.23 -20.35 20.01
C TYR A 48 15.74 -20.43 20.25
N THR A 49 16.49 -19.40 19.91
CA THR A 49 17.94 -19.35 20.11
C THR A 49 18.36 -17.99 20.62
N GLN A 50 19.18 -17.97 21.67
CA GLN A 50 19.83 -16.77 22.18
C GLN A 50 21.26 -16.72 21.65
N TYR A 51 21.62 -15.65 20.96
CA TYR A 51 22.96 -15.38 20.48
C TYR A 51 23.58 -14.28 21.32
N HIS A 52 24.47 -14.67 22.24
CA HIS A 52 25.14 -13.77 23.17
C HIS A 52 26.36 -13.13 22.50
N THR A 53 26.39 -11.80 22.39
CA THR A 53 27.51 -11.07 21.77
C THR A 53 28.23 -10.20 22.80
N THR A 54 28.99 -10.85 23.69
CA THR A 54 29.82 -10.12 24.67
C THR A 54 30.91 -9.30 23.98
N ASN A 55 31.45 -8.30 24.65
CA ASN A 55 32.61 -7.53 24.24
C ASN A 55 33.80 -8.43 23.89
N ALA A 56 33.98 -9.53 24.63
CA ALA A 56 35.02 -10.52 24.34
C ALA A 56 34.79 -11.23 23.00
N HIS A 57 33.55 -11.60 22.66
CA HIS A 57 33.21 -12.20 21.36
C HIS A 57 33.34 -11.19 20.21
N LYS A 58 32.89 -9.95 20.41
CA LYS A 58 33.04 -8.87 19.42
C LYS A 58 34.52 -8.61 19.08
N SER A 59 35.40 -8.77 20.07
CA SER A 59 36.85 -8.59 19.91
C SER A 59 37.57 -9.73 19.17
N LEU A 60 36.87 -10.81 18.81
CA LEU A 60 37.46 -11.92 18.03
C LEU A 60 37.73 -11.54 16.56
N THR A 61 37.18 -10.43 16.09
CA THR A 61 37.35 -9.94 14.72
C THR A 61 37.85 -8.49 14.72
N SER A 62 38.60 -8.12 13.68
CA SER A 62 39.00 -6.74 13.40
C SER A 62 37.99 -5.99 12.53
N GLN A 63 36.94 -6.66 12.07
CA GLN A 63 35.86 -6.03 11.31
C GLN A 63 34.92 -5.25 12.24
N ASN A 64 34.21 -4.28 11.67
CA ASN A 64 33.18 -3.54 12.41
C ASN A 64 32.05 -4.50 12.80
N THR A 65 31.78 -4.59 14.09
CA THR A 65 30.67 -5.40 14.62
C THR A 65 29.43 -4.54 14.80
N LEU A 66 28.25 -5.17 14.76
CA LEU A 66 27.01 -4.51 15.14
C LEU A 66 27.06 -4.12 16.63
N SER A 67 26.39 -3.03 16.99
CA SER A 67 26.42 -2.48 18.34
C SER A 67 25.63 -3.30 19.37
N TYR A 68 24.74 -4.21 18.94
CA TYR A 68 23.84 -4.99 19.79
C TYR A 68 24.57 -5.89 20.79
N ASP A 69 23.98 -6.09 21.97
CA ASP A 69 24.51 -6.97 23.03
C ASP A 69 24.03 -8.43 22.87
N GLY A 70 23.05 -8.69 22.01
CA GLY A 70 22.83 -10.01 21.45
C GLY A 70 21.65 -10.09 20.50
N MET A 71 21.30 -11.30 20.10
CA MET A 71 20.15 -11.57 19.23
C MET A 71 19.29 -12.73 19.73
N ALA A 72 17.99 -12.67 19.49
CA ALA A 72 17.06 -13.76 19.70
C ALA A 72 16.50 -14.22 18.36
N ASP A 73 16.67 -15.49 18.01
CA ASP A 73 16.03 -16.08 16.85
C ASP A 73 14.82 -16.91 17.27
N PHE A 74 13.67 -16.65 16.65
CA PHE A 74 12.45 -17.43 16.76
C PHE A 74 12.09 -18.00 15.40
N TYR A 75 11.78 -19.29 15.34
CA TYR A 75 11.33 -19.95 14.12
C TYR A 75 9.88 -20.37 14.30
N VAL A 76 9.05 -20.00 13.34
CA VAL A 76 7.62 -20.31 13.32
C VAL A 76 7.18 -20.77 11.93
N ARG A 77 6.07 -21.52 11.89
CA ARG A 77 5.42 -21.88 10.63
C ARG A 77 4.57 -20.75 10.06
N LYS A 78 3.99 -19.94 10.94
CA LYS A 78 3.12 -18.82 10.62
C LYS A 78 3.50 -17.64 11.51
N TYR A 79 3.74 -16.48 10.90
CA TYR A 79 4.11 -15.28 11.64
C TYR A 79 3.01 -14.87 12.65
N GLY A 80 1.74 -14.97 12.26
CA GLY A 80 0.61 -14.63 13.14
C GLY A 80 0.47 -15.47 14.40
N ASP A 81 1.09 -16.65 14.49
CA ASP A 81 1.13 -17.42 15.75
C ASP A 81 2.09 -16.76 16.76
N PHE A 82 3.19 -16.16 16.28
CA PHE A 82 4.13 -15.37 17.08
C PHE A 82 3.48 -14.07 17.58
N GLU A 83 2.72 -13.38 16.72
CA GLU A 83 2.03 -12.13 17.09
C GLU A 83 1.01 -12.34 18.21
N LYS A 84 0.23 -13.42 18.14
CA LYS A 84 -0.78 -13.75 19.17
C LYS A 84 -0.17 -14.03 20.54
N ALA A 85 1.11 -14.40 20.61
CA ALA A 85 1.77 -14.65 21.88
C ALA A 85 1.72 -13.40 22.80
N TYR A 86 1.82 -12.20 22.23
CA TYR A 86 1.81 -10.92 22.94
C TYR A 86 0.45 -10.56 23.56
N GLU A 87 -0.64 -11.21 23.12
CA GLU A 87 -1.97 -11.02 23.70
C GLU A 87 -2.16 -11.76 25.02
N ASP A 88 -1.35 -12.80 25.25
CA ASP A 88 -1.42 -13.69 26.40
C ASP A 88 -1.25 -12.91 27.72
N PRO A 89 -2.15 -13.07 28.70
CA PRO A 89 -1.97 -12.45 30.02
C PRO A 89 -0.61 -12.78 30.66
N TYR A 90 -0.09 -13.98 30.44
CA TYR A 90 1.24 -14.37 30.93
C TYR A 90 2.35 -13.49 30.33
N TYR A 91 2.22 -13.07 29.06
CA TYR A 91 3.16 -12.14 28.47
C TYR A 91 3.12 -10.80 29.22
N LYS A 92 1.93 -10.24 29.40
CA LYS A 92 1.74 -8.91 30.00
C LYS A 92 2.17 -8.86 31.46
N ASP A 93 1.86 -9.90 32.24
CA ASP A 93 2.05 -9.91 33.69
C ASP A 93 3.41 -10.47 34.12
N VAL A 94 4.07 -11.28 33.28
CA VAL A 94 5.29 -12.02 33.66
C VAL A 94 6.44 -11.78 32.71
N VAL A 95 6.25 -11.96 31.40
CA VAL A 95 7.34 -11.85 30.41
C VAL A 95 7.78 -10.41 30.22
N LYS A 96 6.83 -9.51 29.99
CA LYS A 96 7.09 -8.10 29.70
C LYS A 96 7.87 -7.39 30.83
N PRO A 97 7.52 -7.53 32.12
CA PRO A 97 8.34 -6.94 33.20
C PRO A 97 9.78 -7.48 33.24
N ASP A 98 9.99 -8.74 32.87
CA ASP A 98 11.33 -9.33 32.78
C ASP A 98 12.10 -8.79 31.56
N GLU A 99 11.43 -8.59 30.42
CA GLU A 99 11.99 -7.95 29.23
C GLU A 99 12.39 -6.49 29.49
N GLU A 100 11.55 -5.70 30.17
CA GLU A 100 11.84 -4.29 30.54
C GLU A 100 13.03 -4.17 31.51
N TYR A 101 13.25 -5.18 32.36
CA TYR A 101 14.44 -5.26 33.20
C TYR A 101 15.70 -5.54 32.37
N LEU A 102 15.60 -6.48 31.43
CA LEU A 102 16.74 -7.04 30.73
C LEU A 102 17.22 -6.17 29.56
N PHE A 103 16.28 -5.56 28.83
CA PHE A 103 16.54 -4.95 27.54
C PHE A 103 16.30 -3.44 27.55
N ASP A 104 17.09 -2.73 26.73
CA ASP A 104 16.68 -1.42 26.24
C ASP A 104 15.71 -1.61 25.06
N VAL A 105 14.43 -1.68 25.39
CA VAL A 105 13.36 -2.01 24.44
C VAL A 105 13.26 -0.96 23.30
N GLU A 106 13.63 0.29 23.55
CA GLU A 106 13.54 1.36 22.55
C GLU A 106 14.57 1.21 21.41
N SER A 107 15.75 0.66 21.73
CA SER A 107 16.83 0.47 20.75
C SER A 107 16.80 -0.88 20.05
N MET A 108 15.85 -1.77 20.40
CA MET A 108 15.69 -3.06 19.74
C MET A 108 15.32 -2.92 18.26
N ARG A 109 15.81 -3.84 17.43
CA ARG A 109 15.45 -3.92 16.00
C ARG A 109 15.07 -5.36 15.65
N VAL A 110 14.18 -5.53 14.68
CA VAL A 110 13.66 -6.84 14.28
C VAL A 110 13.93 -7.07 12.80
N MET A 111 14.39 -8.28 12.46
CA MET A 111 14.49 -8.79 11.10
C MET A 111 13.58 -10.01 10.95
N VAL A 112 12.89 -10.12 9.82
CA VAL A 112 12.05 -11.28 9.51
C VAL A 112 12.42 -11.80 8.13
N GLY A 113 12.59 -13.11 8.00
CA GLY A 113 12.96 -13.74 6.74
C GLY A 113 12.95 -15.26 6.79
N THR A 114 13.61 -15.89 5.82
CA THR A 114 13.77 -17.35 5.77
C THR A 114 15.26 -17.71 5.78
N GLU A 115 15.59 -18.80 6.45
CA GLU A 115 16.98 -19.29 6.50
C GLU A 115 17.24 -20.28 5.36
N THR A 116 18.31 -20.05 4.60
CA THR A 116 18.85 -21.04 3.66
C THR A 116 20.15 -21.61 4.22
N CYS A 117 20.10 -22.87 4.67
CA CYS A 117 21.28 -23.57 5.19
C CYS A 117 22.11 -24.15 4.02
N VAL A 118 23.36 -23.68 3.88
CA VAL A 118 24.29 -24.10 2.82
C VAL A 118 25.29 -25.15 3.32
N ILE A 119 25.69 -25.05 4.59
CA ILE A 119 26.56 -26.02 5.28
C ILE A 119 25.93 -26.29 6.65
N GLU A 120 25.65 -27.55 6.95
CA GLU A 120 25.10 -28.01 8.24
C GLU A 120 26.01 -29.12 8.78
N ASP A 121 26.41 -29.05 10.05
CA ASP A 121 27.29 -30.03 10.71
C ASP A 121 28.62 -30.32 9.95
N GLY A 122 29.16 -29.32 9.26
CA GLY A 122 30.41 -29.43 8.49
C GLY A 122 30.27 -30.04 7.10
N GLU A 123 29.06 -30.43 6.70
CA GLU A 123 28.75 -31.03 5.39
C GLU A 123 28.01 -30.04 4.48
N ILE A 124 28.33 -30.06 3.19
CA ILE A 124 27.65 -29.23 2.18
C ILE A 124 26.26 -29.80 1.91
N VAL A 125 25.23 -28.98 2.08
CA VAL A 125 23.84 -29.34 1.79
C VAL A 125 23.63 -29.37 0.27
N LYS A 126 23.44 -30.56 -0.32
CA LYS A 126 23.22 -30.73 -1.77
C LYS A 126 21.74 -30.57 -2.14
N GLY A 127 21.43 -29.78 -3.18
CA GLY A 127 20.14 -29.86 -3.89
C GLY A 127 19.09 -28.78 -3.60
N ARG A 128 19.45 -27.50 -3.53
CA ARG A 128 18.48 -26.39 -3.64
C ARG A 128 18.96 -25.32 -4.62
N GLY A 129 18.65 -25.50 -5.90
CA GLY A 129 18.48 -24.35 -6.78
C GLY A 129 17.06 -23.82 -6.55
N GLN A 130 16.90 -22.66 -5.93
CA GLN A 130 15.60 -21.99 -5.86
C GLN A 130 15.71 -20.56 -6.38
N ASN A 131 14.71 -20.21 -7.18
CA ASN A 131 14.50 -18.94 -7.87
C ASN A 131 14.46 -17.77 -6.88
N TRP A 132 15.42 -16.86 -7.00
CA TRP A 132 15.49 -15.62 -6.22
C TRP A 132 14.55 -14.50 -6.75
N TYR A 133 13.77 -14.77 -7.80
CA TYR A 133 13.06 -13.74 -8.59
C TYR A 133 11.57 -13.51 -8.23
N TYR A 134 11.09 -13.92 -7.04
CA TYR A 134 9.64 -13.83 -6.72
C TYR A 134 9.28 -13.21 -5.36
N LEU A 135 10.15 -12.34 -4.82
CA LEU A 135 9.95 -11.66 -3.53
C LEU A 135 10.29 -10.16 -3.53
N GLU A 136 10.38 -9.50 -4.68
CA GLU A 136 10.44 -8.02 -4.72
C GLU A 136 9.01 -7.45 -4.68
N SER A 137 8.79 -6.46 -3.81
CA SER A 137 7.54 -5.79 -3.37
C SER A 137 6.73 -6.43 -2.23
N LYS A 138 7.20 -7.52 -1.61
CA LYS A 138 6.46 -8.24 -0.55
C LYS A 138 7.13 -8.03 0.81
N ASN A 139 6.58 -7.15 1.66
CA ASN A 139 6.66 -7.16 3.15
C ASN A 139 6.52 -5.77 3.83
N ILE A 140 5.81 -4.79 3.25
CA ILE A 140 5.37 -3.61 4.04
C ILE A 140 4.07 -3.90 4.82
N VAL A 141 3.31 -4.92 4.44
CA VAL A 141 1.94 -5.13 4.97
C VAL A 141 1.89 -5.90 6.30
N SER A 142 2.98 -6.57 6.74
CA SER A 142 2.96 -7.37 7.99
C SER A 142 3.46 -6.64 9.25
N VAL A 143 3.40 -5.30 9.27
CA VAL A 143 3.46 -4.50 10.51
C VAL A 143 2.08 -3.96 10.89
N PHE A 144 1.12 -3.99 9.95
CA PHE A 144 -0.22 -3.43 10.13
C PHE A 144 -1.08 -4.24 11.12
N GLN A 145 -0.80 -5.54 11.32
CA GLN A 145 -1.57 -6.35 12.27
C GLN A 145 -1.23 -6.05 13.75
N LEU A 146 -0.10 -5.40 14.03
CA LEU A 146 0.30 -4.95 15.37
C LEU A 146 -0.55 -3.76 15.89
N ILE A 147 -1.33 -3.13 15.00
CA ILE A 147 -2.03 -1.86 15.24
C ILE A 147 -3.19 -1.98 16.26
N ILE A 148 -3.69 -3.18 16.56
CA ILE A 148 -4.93 -3.33 17.33
C ILE A 148 -4.71 -3.35 18.87
N LEU A 149 -3.48 -3.47 19.40
CA LEU A 149 -3.28 -3.83 20.82
C LEU A 149 -2.50 -2.86 21.71
N LEU A 150 -1.98 -1.74 21.20
CA LEU A 150 -1.28 -0.74 22.04
C LEU A 150 -1.63 0.71 21.66
N PRO A 151 -2.70 1.29 22.24
CA PRO A 151 -3.18 2.65 21.92
C PRO A 151 -2.18 3.78 22.18
N ARG A 152 -1.10 3.53 22.95
CA ARG A 152 -0.11 4.54 23.34
C ARG A 152 1.10 4.64 22.42
N LEU A 153 1.35 3.66 21.54
CA LEU A 153 2.52 3.65 20.64
C LEU A 153 2.17 3.95 19.17
N GLN A 154 0.88 3.90 18.83
CA GLN A 154 0.37 4.12 17.47
C GLN A 154 0.86 5.43 16.81
N PRO A 155 0.89 6.59 17.49
CA PRO A 155 1.34 7.84 16.87
C PRO A 155 2.86 7.89 16.64
N LEU A 156 3.64 7.24 17.51
CA LEU A 156 5.10 7.22 17.44
C LEU A 156 5.59 6.27 16.32
N LEU A 157 4.98 5.09 16.21
CA LEU A 157 5.29 4.13 15.16
C LEU A 157 4.83 4.60 13.78
N GLN A 158 3.67 5.25 13.68
CA GLN A 158 3.21 5.86 12.43
C GLN A 158 4.18 6.94 11.95
N ASN A 159 4.72 7.76 12.86
CA ASN A 159 5.75 8.76 12.52
C ASN A 159 7.09 8.12 12.08
N ILE A 160 7.50 7.00 12.68
CA ILE A 160 8.73 6.30 12.29
C ILE A 160 8.57 5.65 10.91
N MET A 161 7.45 4.97 10.64
CA MET A 161 7.18 4.35 9.34
C MET A 161 7.01 5.39 8.24
N PHE A 162 6.33 6.49 8.56
CA PHE A 162 6.21 7.65 7.69
C PHE A 162 7.58 8.22 7.32
N ASP A 163 8.50 8.39 8.28
CA ASP A 163 9.84 8.91 8.01
C ASP A 163 10.73 7.91 7.26
N THR A 164 10.54 6.63 7.53
CA THR A 164 11.22 5.53 6.86
C THR A 164 10.83 5.46 5.38
N TRP A 165 9.55 5.67 5.05
CA TRP A 165 9.06 5.70 3.67
C TRP A 165 9.81 6.74 2.83
N PHE A 166 9.93 7.98 3.31
CA PHE A 166 10.70 9.01 2.60
C PHE A 166 12.15 8.60 2.39
N SER A 167 12.76 7.93 3.37
CA SER A 167 14.16 7.51 3.28
C SER A 167 14.37 6.46 2.19
N TYR A 168 13.38 5.59 1.95
CA TYR A 168 13.41 4.60 0.86
C TYR A 168 13.17 5.19 -0.52
N LYS A 169 12.48 6.34 -0.60
CA LYS A 169 12.22 7.02 -1.87
C LYS A 169 13.36 7.95 -2.28
N LEU A 170 14.34 8.20 -1.39
CA LEU A 170 15.57 8.91 -1.76
C LEU A 170 16.52 7.97 -2.50
N ALA A 171 17.18 8.50 -3.52
CA ALA A 171 18.29 7.82 -4.18
C ALA A 171 19.41 7.52 -3.16
N PRO A 172 19.86 6.27 -2.99
CA PRO A 172 20.84 5.89 -1.96
C PRO A 172 22.22 6.54 -2.11
N ASP A 173 22.60 6.91 -3.34
CA ASP A 173 23.87 7.54 -3.71
C ASP A 173 23.74 9.04 -4.03
N GLY A 174 22.51 9.57 -3.98
CA GLY A 174 22.19 10.93 -4.37
C GLY A 174 22.15 11.15 -5.89
N ASP A 175 22.18 10.08 -6.69
CA ASP A 175 21.98 10.14 -8.12
C ASP A 175 20.51 10.43 -8.46
N LEU A 176 20.24 11.23 -9.48
CA LEU A 176 18.89 11.68 -9.83
C LEU A 176 18.15 10.68 -10.73
N GLU A 177 18.78 9.55 -11.06
CA GLU A 177 18.22 8.54 -11.97
C GLU A 177 17.31 7.50 -11.29
N ASP A 178 17.47 7.18 -9.99
CA ASP A 178 16.77 6.06 -9.33
C ASP A 178 15.95 6.40 -8.07
N GLY A 179 15.77 7.70 -7.74
CA GLY A 179 14.96 8.15 -6.60
C GLY A 179 14.41 9.57 -6.71
N CYS A 180 13.56 9.97 -5.75
CA CYS A 180 13.05 11.34 -5.67
C CYS A 180 14.11 12.33 -5.15
N HIS A 181 13.94 13.60 -5.47
CA HIS A 181 14.88 14.63 -5.01
C HIS A 181 14.76 14.83 -3.49
N PRO A 182 15.85 15.04 -2.73
CA PRO A 182 15.77 15.31 -1.29
C PRO A 182 14.86 16.49 -0.94
N GLU A 183 14.81 17.51 -1.81
CA GLU A 183 13.91 18.66 -1.66
C GLU A 183 12.43 18.27 -1.85
N GLU A 184 12.10 17.41 -2.81
CA GLU A 184 10.73 16.90 -3.01
C GLU A 184 10.26 16.09 -1.81
N ALA A 185 11.11 15.16 -1.34
CA ALA A 185 10.84 14.34 -0.17
C ALA A 185 10.58 15.21 1.07
N GLN A 186 11.45 16.18 1.32
CA GLN A 186 11.32 17.06 2.47
C GLN A 186 10.09 17.96 2.38
N ALA A 187 9.79 18.49 1.19
CA ALA A 187 8.62 19.35 0.97
C ALA A 187 7.31 18.57 1.16
N LEU A 188 7.20 17.36 0.61
CA LEU A 188 6.03 16.50 0.81
C LEU A 188 5.88 16.10 2.29
N LYS A 189 7.00 15.76 2.94
CA LYS A 189 7.02 15.41 4.37
C LYS A 189 6.53 16.55 5.25
N ASP A 190 6.97 17.79 4.98
CA ASP A 190 6.53 18.96 5.74
C ASP A 190 5.07 19.31 5.45
N TYR A 191 4.60 19.14 4.22
CA TYR A 191 3.20 19.31 3.84
C TYR A 191 2.27 18.35 4.57
N LEU A 192 2.57 17.05 4.53
CA LEU A 192 1.76 16.03 5.20
C LEU A 192 1.80 16.14 6.73
N ARG A 193 2.83 16.79 7.29
CA ARG A 193 2.92 17.19 8.71
C ARG A 193 2.25 18.54 9.00
N GLN A 194 1.57 19.13 8.03
CA GLN A 194 0.85 20.41 8.13
C GLN A 194 1.75 21.59 8.53
N LYS A 195 3.02 21.55 8.15
CA LYS A 195 3.96 22.66 8.40
C LYS A 195 3.98 23.70 7.30
N THR A 196 3.49 23.34 6.12
CA THR A 196 3.38 24.22 4.95
C THR A 196 1.94 24.20 4.43
N THR A 197 1.56 25.27 3.74
CA THR A 197 0.30 25.30 2.99
C THR A 197 0.40 24.47 1.73
N THR A 198 -0.73 24.07 1.14
CA THR A 198 -0.75 23.33 -0.14
C THR A 198 -0.03 24.09 -1.26
N ALA A 199 -0.16 25.42 -1.32
CA ALA A 199 0.51 26.24 -2.33
C ALA A 199 2.02 26.31 -2.13
N GLU A 200 2.50 26.48 -0.90
CA GLU A 200 3.93 26.45 -0.58
C GLU A 200 4.53 25.07 -0.85
N ALA A 201 3.80 24.00 -0.54
CA ALA A 201 4.21 22.64 -0.82
C ALA A 201 4.31 22.37 -2.34
N ALA A 202 3.32 22.79 -3.12
CA ALA A 202 3.34 22.66 -4.58
C ALA A 202 4.56 23.36 -5.19
N GLN A 203 4.86 24.60 -4.76
CA GLN A 203 6.04 25.34 -5.20
C GLN A 203 7.35 24.66 -4.79
N ALA A 204 7.43 24.14 -3.56
CA ALA A 204 8.64 23.50 -3.06
C ALA A 204 8.92 22.15 -3.73
N ILE A 205 7.88 21.33 -3.93
CA ILE A 205 7.99 20.01 -4.57
C ILE A 205 8.36 20.14 -6.05
N THR A 206 7.81 21.11 -6.77
CA THR A 206 8.10 21.30 -8.20
C THR A 206 9.41 22.04 -8.47
N ARG A 207 10.02 22.64 -7.44
CA ARG A 207 11.22 23.47 -7.58
C ARG A 207 12.36 22.76 -8.32
N PRO A 208 12.75 21.50 -7.98
CA PRO A 208 13.82 20.81 -8.69
C PRO A 208 13.54 20.70 -10.20
N THR A 209 12.31 20.31 -10.57
CA THR A 209 11.87 20.22 -11.96
C THR A 209 11.91 21.57 -12.68
N VAL A 210 11.47 22.66 -12.05
CA VAL A 210 11.52 24.01 -12.67
C VAL A 210 12.95 24.49 -12.91
N THR A 211 13.87 24.13 -12.01
CA THR A 211 15.27 24.55 -12.08
C THR A 211 16.15 23.64 -12.93
N ALA A 212 15.64 22.50 -13.38
CA ALA A 212 16.36 21.55 -14.21
C ALA A 212 16.65 22.11 -15.61
N GLU A 213 17.73 21.61 -16.23
CA GLU A 213 18.08 21.98 -17.61
C GLU A 213 16.99 21.57 -18.61
N ASN A 214 16.32 20.44 -18.36
CA ASN A 214 15.21 19.94 -19.16
C ASN A 214 14.03 19.49 -18.27
N PRO A 215 13.14 20.42 -17.86
CA PRO A 215 12.04 20.12 -16.93
C PRO A 215 11.11 18.99 -17.38
N ARG A 216 10.99 18.75 -18.70
CA ARG A 216 10.09 17.73 -19.24
C ARG A 216 10.60 16.31 -19.05
N GLU A 217 11.92 16.12 -18.97
CA GLU A 217 12.51 14.79 -18.73
C GLU A 217 12.32 14.36 -17.27
N ASP A 218 12.20 15.32 -16.34
CA ASP A 218 12.01 15.07 -14.92
C ASP A 218 10.56 14.75 -14.51
N PHE A 219 9.58 14.91 -15.40
CA PHE A 219 8.17 14.66 -15.11
C PHE A 219 7.92 13.22 -14.69
N ALA A 220 8.51 12.24 -15.37
CA ALA A 220 8.31 10.83 -15.03
C ALA A 220 8.76 10.52 -13.59
N ARG A 221 9.87 11.12 -13.15
CA ARG A 221 10.42 10.96 -11.81
C ARG A 221 9.53 11.61 -10.74
N LEU A 222 9.12 12.87 -10.95
CA LEU A 222 8.23 13.59 -10.03
C LEU A 222 6.87 12.89 -9.92
N TRP A 223 6.29 12.50 -11.05
CA TRP A 223 5.01 11.79 -11.07
C TRP A 223 5.14 10.43 -10.41
N GLY A 224 6.17 9.65 -10.71
CA GLY A 224 6.44 8.38 -10.02
C GLY A 224 6.47 8.54 -8.50
N PHE A 225 7.17 9.56 -7.99
CA PHE A 225 7.21 9.85 -6.55
C PHE A 225 5.82 10.17 -5.94
N LEU A 226 5.02 11.01 -6.61
CA LEU A 226 3.67 11.35 -6.12
C LEU A 226 2.67 10.20 -6.29
N MET A 227 2.85 9.34 -7.31
CA MET A 227 2.09 8.12 -7.49
C MET A 227 2.41 7.11 -6.39
N ASP A 228 3.68 6.92 -6.05
CA ASP A 228 4.09 6.09 -4.93
C ASP A 228 3.52 6.63 -3.61
N ALA A 229 3.54 7.95 -3.42
CA ALA A 229 2.92 8.58 -2.25
C ALA A 229 1.42 8.26 -2.18
N LEU A 230 0.72 8.38 -3.30
CA LEU A 230 -0.68 7.99 -3.41
C LEU A 230 -0.84 6.49 -3.14
N MET A 231 0.06 5.62 -3.62
CA MET A 231 -0.03 4.15 -3.58
C MET A 231 0.42 3.47 -2.28
N GLU A 232 1.29 4.11 -1.51
CA GLU A 232 1.97 3.45 -0.38
C GLU A 232 1.76 4.15 0.96
N LEU A 233 1.49 5.46 0.98
CA LEU A 233 1.25 6.17 2.24
C LEU A 233 -0.13 5.83 2.84
N PRO A 234 -0.35 6.02 4.15
CA PRO A 234 -1.64 5.78 4.77
C PRO A 234 -2.80 6.53 4.08
N ARG A 235 -3.95 5.87 3.91
CA ARG A 235 -5.15 6.39 3.18
C ARG A 235 -5.62 7.77 3.65
N GLN A 236 -5.37 8.12 4.92
CA GLN A 236 -5.67 9.44 5.49
C GLN A 236 -5.00 10.61 4.75
N TYR A 237 -3.95 10.35 3.96
CA TYR A 237 -3.23 11.37 3.21
C TYR A 237 -3.73 11.55 1.77
N ILE A 238 -4.62 10.70 1.26
CA ILE A 238 -5.09 10.74 -0.13
C ILE A 238 -5.69 12.11 -0.49
N GLU A 239 -6.54 12.66 0.38
CA GLU A 239 -7.16 13.98 0.17
C GLU A 239 -6.12 15.11 0.08
N ALA A 240 -5.11 15.08 0.96
CA ALA A 240 -4.03 16.06 0.95
C ALA A 240 -3.19 15.93 -0.33
N LEU A 241 -2.89 14.70 -0.77
CA LEU A 241 -2.14 14.45 -1.99
C LEU A 241 -2.90 14.89 -3.25
N ILE A 242 -4.22 14.69 -3.30
CA ILE A 242 -5.07 15.19 -4.39
C ILE A 242 -5.10 16.72 -4.39
N ALA A 243 -5.25 17.35 -3.22
CA ALA A 243 -5.19 18.81 -3.10
C ALA A 243 -3.84 19.37 -3.55
N LEU A 244 -2.74 18.66 -3.26
CA LEU A 244 -1.41 19.00 -3.72
C LEU A 244 -1.28 18.89 -5.25
N LEU A 245 -1.78 17.80 -5.86
CA LEU A 245 -1.78 17.65 -7.32
C LEU A 245 -2.56 18.77 -8.01
N ARG A 246 -3.71 19.16 -7.46
CA ARG A 246 -4.44 20.35 -7.95
C ARG A 246 -3.61 21.62 -7.83
N ALA A 247 -3.00 21.85 -6.68
CA ALA A 247 -2.19 23.04 -6.47
C ALA A 247 -0.97 23.08 -7.40
N ILE A 248 -0.38 21.93 -7.75
CA ILE A 248 0.67 21.82 -8.76
C ILE A 248 0.12 22.18 -10.14
N GLU A 249 -1.03 21.64 -10.54
CA GLU A 249 -1.67 21.97 -11.82
C GLU A 249 -1.95 23.48 -11.96
N ASP A 250 -2.37 24.12 -10.87
CA ASP A 250 -2.70 25.54 -10.80
C ASP A 250 -1.46 26.46 -10.72
N LEU A 251 -0.24 25.92 -10.67
CA LEU A 251 0.98 26.72 -10.62
C LEU A 251 1.16 27.56 -11.91
N PRO A 252 1.64 28.80 -11.78
CA PRO A 252 1.97 29.60 -12.94
C PRO A 252 3.08 28.92 -13.75
N THR A 253 3.01 29.05 -15.07
CA THR A 253 4.08 28.53 -15.93
C THR A 253 5.35 29.34 -15.68
N PRO A 254 6.47 28.69 -15.31
CA PRO A 254 7.70 29.42 -15.07
C PRO A 254 8.22 30.06 -16.35
N GLU A 255 8.90 31.21 -16.23
CA GLU A 255 9.64 31.83 -17.33
C GLU A 255 10.84 30.94 -17.70
N LEU A 256 10.61 29.93 -18.54
CA LEU A 256 11.68 29.10 -19.08
C LEU A 256 12.55 29.95 -20.02
N THR A 257 13.85 30.05 -19.75
CA THR A 257 14.78 30.74 -20.66
C THR A 257 14.80 30.01 -21.99
N ALA A 258 14.25 30.65 -23.03
CA ALA A 258 14.08 30.06 -24.35
C ALA A 258 15.38 29.45 -24.90
N THR A 259 15.50 28.13 -24.89
CA THR A 259 16.47 27.40 -25.69
C THR A 259 15.83 27.02 -27.02
N ALA A 260 16.10 27.82 -28.06
CA ALA A 260 16.10 27.49 -29.50
C ALA A 260 15.01 26.57 -30.11
N SER A 261 13.84 26.39 -29.50
CA SER A 261 12.69 25.70 -30.10
C SER A 261 11.52 26.68 -30.26
N ASN A 262 11.03 26.82 -31.49
CA ASN A 262 9.90 27.68 -31.87
C ASN A 262 8.53 27.12 -31.42
N GLU A 263 8.49 26.33 -30.33
CA GLU A 263 7.22 25.82 -29.82
C GLU A 263 6.64 26.80 -28.79
N PRO A 264 5.32 27.10 -28.86
CA PRO A 264 4.69 27.95 -27.87
C PRO A 264 4.89 27.35 -26.48
N VAL A 265 5.14 28.20 -25.49
CA VAL A 265 5.26 27.81 -24.08
C VAL A 265 3.92 27.22 -23.65
N VAL A 266 3.79 25.90 -23.77
CA VAL A 266 2.68 25.12 -23.21
C VAL A 266 2.70 25.31 -21.71
N GLU A 267 1.54 25.52 -21.10
CA GLU A 267 1.41 25.64 -19.64
C GLU A 267 2.03 24.41 -18.98
N LEU A 268 3.17 24.58 -18.30
CA LEU A 268 4.05 23.48 -17.89
C LEU A 268 3.33 22.44 -17.04
N TRP A 269 2.39 22.89 -16.21
CA TRP A 269 1.71 22.08 -15.20
C TRP A 269 0.28 21.70 -15.53
N ARG A 270 -0.39 22.44 -16.42
CA ARG A 270 -1.81 22.25 -16.68
C ARG A 270 -2.07 20.85 -17.24
N GLY A 271 -3.08 20.18 -16.69
CA GLY A 271 -3.43 18.81 -17.06
C GLY A 271 -2.43 17.76 -16.58
N LEU A 272 -1.42 18.13 -15.77
CA LEU A 272 -0.38 17.27 -15.24
C LEU A 272 0.26 16.39 -16.34
N PRO A 273 1.02 16.98 -17.28
CA PRO A 273 1.41 16.31 -18.52
C PRO A 273 2.11 14.96 -18.29
N GLY A 274 1.59 13.92 -18.93
CA GLY A 274 2.14 12.57 -18.86
C GLY A 274 1.73 11.75 -17.62
N PHE A 275 1.09 12.36 -16.62
CA PHE A 275 0.69 11.65 -15.39
C PHE A 275 -0.24 10.47 -15.70
N GLY A 276 -1.37 10.69 -16.37
CA GLY A 276 -2.33 9.61 -16.65
C GLY A 276 -1.76 8.49 -17.52
N HIS A 277 -0.84 8.81 -18.43
CA HIS A 277 -0.13 7.81 -19.23
C HIS A 277 0.80 6.95 -18.36
N LEU A 278 1.61 7.59 -17.53
CA LEU A 278 2.50 6.89 -16.59
C LEU A 278 1.69 6.05 -15.59
N TRP A 279 0.58 6.57 -15.08
CA TRP A 279 -0.34 5.83 -14.22
C TRP A 279 -0.86 4.57 -14.91
N SER A 280 -1.35 4.69 -16.15
CA SER A 280 -1.82 3.54 -16.93
C SER A 280 -0.73 2.46 -17.08
N ASP A 281 0.50 2.87 -17.37
CA ASP A 281 1.62 1.94 -17.61
C ASP A 281 2.07 1.24 -16.32
N MET A 282 2.11 1.95 -15.19
CA MET A 282 2.58 1.39 -13.92
C MET A 282 1.48 0.63 -13.16
N CYS A 283 0.26 1.15 -13.16
CA CYS A 283 -0.81 0.71 -12.26
C CYS A 283 -1.81 -0.24 -12.93
N ARG A 284 -1.92 -0.25 -14.26
CA ARG A 284 -2.91 -1.06 -14.98
C ARG A 284 -2.34 -2.33 -15.63
N THR A 285 -1.02 -2.49 -15.64
CA THR A 285 -0.33 -3.60 -16.32
C THR A 285 -0.34 -4.93 -15.56
N GLY A 286 -0.93 -4.97 -14.36
CA GLY A 286 -1.09 -6.18 -13.56
C GLY A 286 -2.30 -7.02 -13.96
N ASN A 287 -2.09 -8.20 -14.54
CA ASN A 287 -3.16 -9.19 -14.74
C ASN A 287 -3.48 -9.92 -13.43
N TRP A 288 -4.01 -9.19 -12.45
CA TRP A 288 -4.36 -9.72 -11.11
C TRP A 288 -5.32 -10.92 -11.20
N ARG A 289 -6.19 -10.94 -12.21
CA ARG A 289 -7.17 -12.01 -12.45
C ARG A 289 -6.52 -13.37 -12.70
N ASN A 290 -5.36 -13.41 -13.36
CA ASN A 290 -4.57 -14.64 -13.52
C ASN A 290 -3.91 -15.12 -12.22
N MET A 291 -3.87 -14.26 -11.19
CA MET A 291 -3.17 -14.54 -9.94
C MET A 291 -4.09 -14.92 -8.77
N VAL A 292 -5.41 -14.66 -8.87
CA VAL A 292 -6.42 -14.95 -7.83
C VAL A 292 -6.41 -16.43 -7.38
N GLY A 293 -6.10 -17.37 -8.28
CA GLY A 293 -6.04 -18.81 -7.98
C GLY A 293 -4.67 -19.34 -7.51
N VAL A 294 -3.65 -18.49 -7.46
CA VAL A 294 -2.25 -18.90 -7.21
C VAL A 294 -1.81 -18.61 -5.77
N PHE A 295 -2.43 -17.65 -5.11
CA PHE A 295 -1.95 -17.07 -3.86
C PHE A 295 -2.59 -17.66 -2.59
N SER A 296 -1.83 -17.59 -1.50
CA SER A 296 -2.33 -17.89 -0.15
C SER A 296 -3.30 -16.81 0.34
N SER A 297 -4.11 -17.10 1.37
CA SER A 297 -5.12 -16.14 1.88
C SER A 297 -4.57 -14.73 2.19
N PRO A 298 -3.42 -14.55 2.86
CA PRO A 298 -2.90 -13.20 3.14
C PRO A 298 -2.42 -12.44 1.89
N GLU A 299 -1.83 -13.15 0.93
CA GLU A 299 -1.39 -12.58 -0.35
C GLU A 299 -2.59 -12.18 -1.22
N HIS A 300 -3.66 -12.98 -1.17
CA HIS A 300 -4.93 -12.66 -1.81
C HIS A 300 -5.55 -11.39 -1.21
N ASP A 301 -5.57 -11.25 0.11
CA ASP A 301 -6.14 -10.08 0.79
C ASP A 301 -5.32 -8.81 0.49
N ALA A 302 -3.99 -8.91 0.41
CA ALA A 302 -3.12 -7.78 0.04
C ALA A 302 -3.34 -7.35 -1.42
N LEU A 303 -3.42 -8.30 -2.35
CA LEU A 303 -3.74 -8.02 -3.75
C LEU A 303 -5.13 -7.38 -3.90
N GLN A 304 -6.09 -7.82 -3.08
CA GLN A 304 -7.42 -7.23 -3.03
C GLN A 304 -7.38 -5.79 -2.54
N ASP A 305 -6.68 -5.52 -1.43
CA ASP A 305 -6.55 -4.16 -0.88
C ASP A 305 -5.89 -3.22 -1.91
N GLU A 306 -4.80 -3.65 -2.54
CA GLU A 306 -4.09 -2.89 -3.58
C GLU A 306 -4.99 -2.56 -4.77
N TYR A 307 -5.73 -3.54 -5.29
CA TYR A 307 -6.67 -3.34 -6.40
C TYR A 307 -7.80 -2.36 -6.05
N ILE A 308 -8.37 -2.49 -4.85
CA ILE A 308 -9.39 -1.56 -4.35
C ILE A 308 -8.81 -0.15 -4.18
N ARG A 309 -7.57 -0.07 -3.70
CA ARG A 309 -6.87 1.19 -3.46
C ARG A 309 -6.56 1.93 -4.76
N HIS A 310 -6.21 1.21 -5.83
CA HIS A 310 -6.14 1.78 -7.19
C HIS A 310 -7.47 2.39 -7.61
N ALA A 311 -8.57 1.64 -7.51
CA ALA A 311 -9.89 2.12 -7.89
C ALA A 311 -10.32 3.35 -7.06
N GLU A 312 -10.01 3.40 -5.76
CA GLU A 312 -10.25 4.57 -4.91
C GLU A 312 -9.51 5.80 -5.43
N ILE A 313 -8.21 5.68 -5.73
CA ILE A 313 -7.40 6.80 -6.19
C ILE A 313 -7.86 7.28 -7.56
N GLU A 314 -8.11 6.37 -8.50
CA GLU A 314 -8.60 6.70 -9.84
C GLU A 314 -9.96 7.42 -9.75
N ALA A 315 -10.89 6.87 -8.97
CA ALA A 315 -12.22 7.47 -8.81
C ALA A 315 -12.15 8.88 -8.21
N ARG A 316 -11.25 9.12 -7.25
CA ARG A 316 -11.08 10.44 -6.64
C ARG A 316 -10.35 11.42 -7.56
N LEU A 317 -9.36 10.98 -8.34
CA LEU A 317 -8.69 11.82 -9.34
C LEU A 317 -9.66 12.23 -10.46
N VAL A 318 -10.51 11.31 -10.91
CA VAL A 318 -11.57 11.60 -11.89
C VAL A 318 -12.63 12.52 -11.30
N ALA A 319 -13.10 12.28 -10.08
CA ALA A 319 -14.06 13.15 -9.40
C ALA A 319 -13.50 14.55 -9.18
N ALA A 320 -12.19 14.67 -8.99
CA ALA A 320 -11.53 15.96 -8.95
C ALA A 320 -11.49 16.62 -10.33
N ASP A 321 -11.43 15.90 -11.46
CA ASP A 321 -11.00 16.39 -12.79
C ASP A 321 -9.49 16.70 -12.80
N LEU A 322 -8.68 15.69 -12.48
CA LEU A 322 -7.21 15.75 -12.41
C LEU A 322 -6.54 14.64 -13.21
N ALA A 323 -5.25 14.86 -13.47
CA ALA A 323 -4.30 13.81 -13.86
C ALA A 323 -4.57 13.12 -15.22
N GLY A 324 -5.56 13.59 -15.99
CA GLY A 324 -5.91 13.02 -17.29
C GLY A 324 -6.43 11.58 -17.19
N ILE A 325 -6.94 11.16 -16.03
CA ILE A 325 -7.56 9.85 -15.84
C ILE A 325 -8.96 9.87 -16.48
N PRO A 326 -9.30 8.95 -17.39
CA PRO A 326 -10.58 8.97 -18.09
C PRO A 326 -11.70 8.34 -17.27
N LEU A 327 -12.90 8.93 -17.32
CA LEU A 327 -14.12 8.40 -16.70
C LEU A 327 -14.50 7.00 -17.23
N ASP A 328 -14.10 6.68 -18.47
CA ASP A 328 -14.33 5.37 -19.09
C ASP A 328 -13.77 4.21 -18.25
N TRP A 329 -12.69 4.40 -17.50
CA TRP A 329 -12.13 3.37 -16.62
C TRP A 329 -13.09 3.00 -15.49
N GLY A 330 -13.79 3.99 -14.95
CA GLY A 330 -14.82 3.76 -13.95
C GLY A 330 -16.04 3.06 -14.52
N TYR A 331 -16.45 3.42 -15.74
CA TYR A 331 -17.50 2.69 -16.45
C TYR A 331 -17.14 1.22 -16.68
N GLU A 332 -15.90 0.93 -17.09
CA GLU A 332 -15.39 -0.43 -17.23
C GLU A 332 -15.39 -1.18 -15.89
N ALA A 333 -14.86 -0.59 -14.82
CA ALA A 333 -14.79 -1.22 -13.52
C ALA A 333 -16.19 -1.62 -12.99
N VAL A 334 -17.18 -0.75 -13.13
CA VAL A 334 -18.55 -1.03 -12.70
C VAL A 334 -19.24 -2.05 -13.62
N ALA A 335 -19.04 -1.95 -14.94
CA ALA A 335 -19.60 -2.91 -15.90
C ALA A 335 -19.02 -4.32 -15.70
N ASP A 336 -17.69 -4.45 -15.57
CA ASP A 336 -17.02 -5.72 -15.25
C ASP A 336 -17.61 -6.37 -13.99
N ALA A 337 -17.86 -5.57 -12.96
CA ALA A 337 -18.34 -6.04 -11.67
C ALA A 337 -19.82 -6.46 -11.67
N LEU A 338 -20.68 -5.72 -12.38
CA LEU A 338 -22.14 -5.86 -12.27
C LEU A 338 -22.80 -6.50 -13.48
N GLU A 339 -22.17 -6.45 -14.65
CA GLU A 339 -22.71 -6.98 -15.90
C GLU A 339 -22.11 -8.33 -16.30
N SER A 340 -21.12 -8.83 -15.56
CA SER A 340 -20.50 -10.14 -15.82
C SER A 340 -20.85 -11.21 -14.80
N ARG A 341 -21.14 -12.43 -15.27
CA ARG A 341 -21.21 -13.62 -14.40
C ARG A 341 -19.86 -14.10 -13.90
N THR A 342 -18.77 -13.76 -14.58
CA THR A 342 -17.42 -14.19 -14.24
C THR A 342 -16.68 -13.19 -13.37
N ALA A 343 -17.35 -12.14 -12.91
CA ALA A 343 -16.80 -11.18 -11.96
C ALA A 343 -16.25 -11.89 -10.72
N THR A 344 -15.03 -11.56 -10.34
CA THR A 344 -14.40 -11.97 -9.09
C THR A 344 -14.93 -11.04 -7.99
N LEU A 345 -16.10 -11.39 -7.44
CA LEU A 345 -16.88 -10.50 -6.57
C LEU A 345 -16.09 -9.85 -5.43
N GLY A 346 -15.13 -10.56 -4.82
CA GLY A 346 -14.28 -10.00 -3.76
C GLY A 346 -13.44 -8.80 -4.22
N PHE A 347 -13.01 -8.77 -5.48
CA PHE A 347 -12.19 -7.69 -6.03
C PHE A 347 -13.05 -6.66 -6.76
N ASP A 348 -13.88 -7.14 -7.68
CA ASP A 348 -14.60 -6.28 -8.63
C ASP A 348 -15.67 -5.45 -7.91
N ILE A 349 -16.40 -6.00 -6.93
CA ILE A 349 -17.48 -5.27 -6.25
C ILE A 349 -16.94 -4.14 -5.35
N PRO A 350 -15.93 -4.34 -4.49
CA PRO A 350 -15.36 -3.25 -3.73
C PRO A 350 -14.69 -2.17 -4.59
N ALA A 351 -14.00 -2.53 -5.67
CA ALA A 351 -13.46 -1.56 -6.62
C ALA A 351 -14.56 -0.74 -7.31
N ALA A 352 -15.62 -1.39 -7.80
CA ALA A 352 -16.79 -0.70 -8.36
C ALA A 352 -17.49 0.20 -7.34
N ALA A 353 -17.49 -0.18 -6.06
CA ALA A 353 -18.04 0.64 -4.99
C ALA A 353 -17.28 1.96 -4.82
N GLU A 354 -15.94 1.96 -4.92
CA GLU A 354 -15.17 3.22 -4.87
C GLU A 354 -15.54 4.18 -6.00
N TRP A 355 -15.69 3.65 -7.22
CA TRP A 355 -16.16 4.44 -8.37
C TRP A 355 -17.58 4.98 -8.17
N LEU A 356 -18.51 4.17 -7.67
CA LEU A 356 -19.88 4.63 -7.41
C LEU A 356 -19.96 5.65 -6.27
N VAL A 357 -19.10 5.54 -5.25
CA VAL A 357 -19.04 6.49 -4.13
C VAL A 357 -18.51 7.85 -4.57
N HIS A 358 -17.46 7.89 -5.39
CA HIS A 358 -16.80 9.15 -5.76
C HIS A 358 -17.29 9.74 -7.09
N CYS A 359 -17.72 8.90 -8.04
CA CYS A 359 -18.17 9.30 -9.38
C CYS A 359 -19.65 9.01 -9.64
N GLY A 360 -20.43 8.58 -8.64
CA GLY A 360 -21.83 8.19 -8.80
C GLY A 360 -22.70 9.25 -9.48
N GLU A 361 -22.61 10.51 -9.03
CA GLU A 361 -23.36 11.61 -9.65
C GLU A 361 -22.94 11.84 -11.11
N ARG A 362 -21.64 11.77 -11.40
CA ARG A 362 -21.14 11.93 -12.78
C ARG A 362 -21.61 10.80 -13.69
N PHE A 363 -21.67 9.57 -13.19
CA PHE A 363 -22.23 8.42 -13.91
C PHE A 363 -23.72 8.59 -14.15
N ARG A 364 -24.48 9.05 -13.15
CA ARG A 364 -25.91 9.32 -13.27
C ARG A 364 -26.19 10.42 -14.28
N GLN A 365 -25.38 11.48 -14.30
CA GLN A 365 -25.44 12.51 -15.33
C GLN A 365 -25.14 11.95 -16.73
N GLY A 366 -24.14 11.06 -16.85
CA GLY A 366 -23.87 10.33 -18.08
C GLY A 366 -25.07 9.48 -18.54
N ALA A 367 -25.74 8.81 -17.59
CA ALA A 367 -26.95 8.02 -17.84
C ALA A 367 -28.11 8.85 -18.40
N ARG A 368 -28.30 10.07 -17.90
CA ARG A 368 -29.29 11.04 -18.41
C ARG A 368 -28.94 11.51 -19.82
N ASN A 369 -27.66 11.71 -20.08
CA ASN A 369 -27.17 12.24 -21.34
C ASN A 369 -26.97 11.17 -22.42
N LYS A 370 -27.17 9.88 -22.09
CA LYS A 370 -26.83 8.75 -22.96
C LYS A 370 -25.37 8.81 -23.42
N GLU A 371 -24.49 9.09 -22.47
CA GLU A 371 -23.07 9.22 -22.72
C GLU A 371 -22.49 7.92 -23.26
N LYS A 372 -21.66 8.04 -24.30
CA LYS A 372 -20.96 6.89 -24.89
C LYS A 372 -19.60 6.73 -24.24
N SER A 373 -19.29 5.51 -23.82
CA SER A 373 -18.02 5.15 -23.20
C SER A 373 -17.53 3.83 -23.76
N TRP A 374 -16.24 3.76 -24.07
CA TRP A 374 -15.62 2.52 -24.52
C TRP A 374 -15.52 1.49 -23.38
N GLY A 375 -15.57 1.93 -22.11
CA GLY A 375 -15.61 1.06 -20.94
C GLY A 375 -16.91 0.25 -20.81
N LEU A 376 -17.94 0.59 -21.57
CA LEU A 376 -19.24 -0.08 -21.55
C LEU A 376 -19.38 -1.21 -22.58
N VAL A 377 -18.27 -1.61 -23.19
CA VAL A 377 -18.18 -2.65 -24.23
C VAL A 377 -17.27 -3.78 -23.75
N PRO A 378 -17.60 -5.07 -24.00
CA PRO A 378 -16.66 -6.15 -23.76
C PRO A 378 -15.41 -5.97 -24.64
N HIS A 379 -14.23 -5.86 -24.02
CA HIS A 379 -12.97 -5.72 -24.76
C HIS A 379 -12.72 -6.92 -25.71
N SER A 380 -12.87 -6.70 -27.01
CA SER A 380 -12.48 -7.65 -28.06
C SER A 380 -11.10 -7.29 -28.65
N ARG A 381 -10.04 -7.32 -27.82
CA ARG A 381 -8.66 -7.33 -28.34
C ARG A 381 -7.98 -8.64 -28.00
N GLU A 382 -7.15 -9.10 -28.94
CA GLU A 382 -6.61 -10.46 -29.13
C GLU A 382 -5.65 -10.98 -28.03
N CYS A 383 -5.75 -10.52 -26.78
CA CYS A 383 -4.99 -11.05 -25.66
C CYS A 383 -5.93 -11.57 -24.56
N VAL A 384 -5.93 -12.89 -24.39
CA VAL A 384 -6.37 -13.74 -23.26
C VAL A 384 -7.21 -13.05 -22.16
N ALA A 385 -8.46 -13.54 -22.00
CA ALA A 385 -9.45 -13.25 -20.96
C ALA A 385 -10.32 -11.99 -21.12
N SER A 386 -11.07 -11.87 -22.23
CA SER A 386 -12.19 -10.91 -22.32
C SER A 386 -13.31 -11.29 -21.34
N ILE A 387 -13.72 -10.38 -20.46
CA ILE A 387 -14.85 -10.59 -19.55
C ILE A 387 -16.15 -10.43 -20.35
N PRO A 388 -17.01 -11.47 -20.41
CA PRO A 388 -18.31 -11.33 -21.03
C PRO A 388 -19.23 -10.48 -20.13
N LEU A 389 -19.78 -9.39 -20.67
CA LEU A 389 -20.85 -8.60 -20.04
C LEU A 389 -22.22 -9.27 -20.28
N ASP A 390 -22.35 -10.54 -19.89
CA ASP A 390 -23.44 -11.44 -20.29
C ASP A 390 -24.73 -11.30 -19.44
N LEU A 391 -24.71 -10.49 -18.39
CA LEU A 391 -25.88 -10.18 -17.58
C LEU A 391 -26.69 -9.00 -18.15
N TRP A 392 -26.04 -8.06 -18.83
CA TRP A 392 -26.69 -6.95 -19.52
C TRP A 392 -27.15 -7.39 -20.92
N LYS A 393 -28.42 -7.13 -21.27
CA LYS A 393 -29.08 -7.73 -22.46
C LYS A 393 -29.53 -6.72 -23.53
N GLU A 394 -29.37 -5.44 -23.27
CA GLU A 394 -29.72 -4.37 -24.21
C GLU A 394 -28.63 -4.23 -25.31
N PRO A 395 -28.89 -3.49 -26.41
CA PRO A 395 -27.95 -3.37 -27.52
C PRO A 395 -26.55 -2.92 -27.07
N VAL A 396 -25.51 -3.43 -27.73
CA VAL A 396 -24.11 -3.00 -27.52
C VAL A 396 -23.89 -1.64 -28.19
N ASP A 397 -24.57 -0.60 -27.71
CA ASP A 397 -24.54 0.76 -28.22
C ASP A 397 -23.50 1.66 -27.52
N GLN A 398 -22.80 1.09 -26.53
CA GLN A 398 -21.81 1.75 -25.67
C GLN A 398 -22.41 2.86 -24.79
N GLU A 399 -23.74 2.93 -24.66
CA GLU A 399 -24.42 4.01 -23.96
C GLU A 399 -24.56 3.68 -22.46
N MET A 400 -24.21 4.67 -21.63
CA MET A 400 -24.67 4.73 -20.25
C MET A 400 -26.11 5.25 -20.28
N SER A 401 -27.09 4.42 -19.92
CA SER A 401 -28.50 4.81 -19.87
C SER A 401 -29.07 4.74 -18.46
N LEU A 402 -30.23 5.36 -18.23
CA LEU A 402 -30.95 5.25 -16.97
C LEU A 402 -31.38 3.80 -16.69
N GLU A 403 -31.72 3.03 -17.73
CA GLU A 403 -32.02 1.61 -17.60
C GLU A 403 -30.79 0.83 -17.12
N ARG A 404 -29.60 1.15 -17.65
CA ARG A 404 -28.34 0.53 -17.24
C ARG A 404 -27.95 0.89 -15.80
N TRP A 405 -28.15 2.15 -15.41
CA TRP A 405 -28.01 2.59 -14.03
C TRP A 405 -28.92 1.81 -13.07
N MET A 406 -30.20 1.68 -13.42
CA MET A 406 -31.18 0.92 -12.62
C MET A 406 -30.82 -0.56 -12.55
N PHE A 407 -30.27 -1.12 -13.62
CA PHE A 407 -29.76 -2.48 -13.63
C PHE A 407 -28.58 -2.67 -12.67
N TRP A 408 -27.59 -1.78 -12.67
CA TRP A 408 -26.47 -1.81 -11.71
C TRP A 408 -26.96 -1.78 -10.27
N ARG A 409 -27.90 -0.88 -9.97
CA ARG A 409 -28.51 -0.80 -8.64
C ARG A 409 -29.23 -2.09 -8.24
N ALA A 410 -30.08 -2.63 -9.11
CA ALA A 410 -30.80 -3.87 -8.84
C ALA A 410 -29.84 -5.05 -8.61
N ARG A 411 -28.71 -5.07 -9.34
CA ARG A 411 -27.65 -6.07 -9.16
C ARG A 411 -26.97 -5.95 -7.80
N LEU A 412 -26.67 -4.73 -7.36
CA LEU A 412 -26.12 -4.47 -6.02
C LEU A 412 -27.11 -4.91 -4.93
N GLU A 413 -28.39 -4.59 -5.05
CA GLU A 413 -29.43 -5.05 -4.11
C GLU A 413 -29.53 -6.58 -4.03
N GLU A 414 -29.42 -7.26 -5.17
CA GLU A 414 -29.37 -8.73 -5.20
C GLU A 414 -28.13 -9.28 -4.45
N LEU A 415 -26.95 -8.68 -4.70
CA LEU A 415 -25.71 -9.08 -4.05
C LEU A 415 -25.71 -8.81 -2.55
N HIS A 416 -26.32 -7.71 -2.12
CA HIS A 416 -26.50 -7.36 -0.70
C HIS A 416 -27.19 -8.50 0.08
N MET A 417 -28.17 -9.16 -0.54
CA MET A 417 -28.92 -10.26 0.08
C MET A 417 -28.20 -11.61 0.00
N LYS A 418 -27.28 -11.78 -0.95
CA LYS A 418 -26.71 -13.09 -1.30
C LYS A 418 -25.24 -13.28 -0.88
N SER A 419 -24.49 -12.21 -0.63
CA SER A 419 -23.05 -12.28 -0.38
C SER A 419 -22.63 -11.43 0.82
N MET A 420 -22.33 -12.09 1.94
CA MET A 420 -21.84 -11.41 3.14
C MET A 420 -20.44 -10.80 2.93
N ALA A 421 -19.63 -11.39 2.04
CA ALA A 421 -18.23 -11.00 1.83
C ALA A 421 -18.06 -9.62 1.19
N VAL A 422 -19.08 -9.13 0.45
CA VAL A 422 -19.04 -7.83 -0.23
C VAL A 422 -20.07 -6.85 0.34
N LYS A 423 -20.71 -7.21 1.45
CA LYS A 423 -21.87 -6.50 1.98
C LYS A 423 -21.58 -5.03 2.25
N ASP A 424 -20.46 -4.73 2.90
CA ASP A 424 -20.06 -3.36 3.25
C ASP A 424 -19.81 -2.49 2.01
N ALA A 425 -19.13 -3.05 1.00
CA ALA A 425 -18.92 -2.37 -0.28
C ALA A 425 -20.24 -2.08 -1.00
N VAL A 426 -21.13 -3.07 -1.03
CA VAL A 426 -22.46 -2.92 -1.64
C VAL A 426 -23.30 -1.88 -0.90
N GLU A 427 -23.29 -1.85 0.43
CA GLU A 427 -23.99 -0.83 1.22
C GLU A 427 -23.48 0.58 0.91
N ARG A 428 -22.16 0.78 0.84
CA ARG A 428 -21.58 2.08 0.46
C ARG A 428 -22.01 2.51 -0.95
N ALA A 429 -21.91 1.60 -1.92
CA ALA A 429 -22.29 1.86 -3.30
C ALA A 429 -23.79 2.22 -3.41
N LEU A 430 -24.67 1.43 -2.80
CA LEU A 430 -26.11 1.70 -2.79
C LEU A 430 -26.42 3.04 -2.12
N ASN A 431 -25.84 3.32 -0.95
CA ASN A 431 -26.05 4.59 -0.26
C ASN A 431 -25.65 5.79 -1.14
N ALA A 432 -24.52 5.70 -1.83
CA ALA A 432 -24.11 6.74 -2.78
C ALA A 432 -25.15 6.90 -3.91
N MET A 433 -25.58 5.80 -4.54
CA MET A 433 -26.59 5.85 -5.60
C MET A 433 -27.95 6.38 -5.13
N TYR A 434 -28.35 6.11 -3.88
CA TYR A 434 -29.59 6.59 -3.28
C TYR A 434 -29.56 8.07 -2.93
N MET A 435 -28.42 8.57 -2.43
CA MET A 435 -28.26 10.00 -2.11
C MET A 435 -28.48 10.86 -3.35
N GLU A 436 -27.97 10.44 -4.50
CA GLU A 436 -28.19 11.18 -5.76
C GLU A 436 -29.66 11.20 -6.17
N GLU A 437 -30.41 10.11 -5.93
CA GLU A 437 -31.85 10.08 -6.23
C GLU A 437 -32.67 11.01 -5.32
N LEU A 438 -32.25 11.22 -4.07
CA LEU A 438 -32.94 12.07 -3.10
C LEU A 438 -32.66 13.56 -3.31
N VAL A 439 -31.42 13.94 -3.62
CA VAL A 439 -31.05 15.33 -3.94
C VAL A 439 -31.88 15.87 -5.12
N GLU A 440 -32.25 15.00 -6.05
CA GLU A 440 -33.10 15.33 -7.19
C GLU A 440 -34.56 15.61 -6.81
N MET A 441 -35.12 14.89 -5.83
CA MET A 441 -36.51 15.10 -5.40
C MET A 441 -36.68 16.47 -4.72
N ASP A 442 -35.70 16.88 -3.90
CA ASP A 442 -35.71 18.19 -3.22
C ASP A 442 -35.36 19.37 -4.15
N GLY A 443 -34.60 19.13 -5.22
CA GLY A 443 -34.27 20.14 -6.25
C GLY A 443 -35.44 20.51 -7.16
N ASN A 444 -36.40 19.59 -7.34
CA ASN A 444 -37.57 19.80 -8.20
C ASN A 444 -38.73 20.51 -7.48
N ASP A 445 -38.82 20.42 -6.15
CA ASP A 445 -39.83 21.09 -5.34
C ASP A 445 -39.54 22.58 -5.10
N ASN A 446 -38.31 23.05 -5.38
CA ASN A 446 -37.94 24.48 -5.28
C ASN A 446 -38.20 25.29 -6.57
N ASN A 447 -38.85 24.68 -7.58
CA ASN A 447 -39.12 25.31 -8.87
C ASN A 447 -40.61 25.29 -9.28
N ILE A 448 -41.53 25.18 -8.30
CA ILE A 448 -42.98 25.25 -8.51
C ILE A 448 -43.57 26.53 -7.91
#